data_AF-A0A389MM39-F1
#
_entry.id   AF-A0A389MM39-F1
#
_cell.length_a   1.000
_cell.length_b   1.000
_cell.length_c   1.000
_cell.angle_alpha   90.00
_cell.angle_beta   90.00
_cell.angle_gamma   90.00
#
_symmetry.space_group_name_H-M   'P 1'
#
loop_
_entity.id
_entity.type
_entity.pdbx_description
1 polymer ?
#
loop_
_entity_poly.entity_id
_entity_poly.type
_entity_poly.pdbx_seq_one_letter_code
_entity_poly.pdbx_strand_id
1 'polypeptide(L)'
;MNRLLATLCLTTALAISAVTLPLTARADEAADKLAEAKTLVQKTVIKNLETGFAGALEKTVAAMPDDKATAVRTEINAEFGRQRDVMVEGLSKEYADKFSLDELKHLNGIYDDKVYQKFQAINADPNSTVTGISQNAVAKLINMLSVAAAGDKGPSPAPMPPR
;
A
#
# COMPACT_ATOMS: atom_id res chain seq x y z
N MET A 1 41.98 -38.99 -34.97
CA MET A 1 41.63 -37.55 -34.95
C MET A 1 40.19 -37.27 -34.54
N ASN A 2 39.20 -38.10 -34.94
CA ASN A 2 37.77 -37.87 -34.62
C ASN A 2 37.39 -37.95 -33.13
N ARG A 3 38.17 -38.66 -32.30
CA ARG A 3 37.90 -38.77 -30.86
C ARG A 3 38.21 -37.48 -30.08
N LEU A 4 39.20 -36.70 -30.51
CA LEU A 4 39.59 -35.44 -29.86
C LEU A 4 38.58 -34.31 -30.13
N LEU A 5 38.02 -34.27 -31.35
CA LEU A 5 37.00 -33.29 -31.72
C LEU A 5 35.66 -33.52 -30.98
N ALA A 6 35.27 -34.78 -30.78
CA ALA A 6 34.04 -35.11 -30.05
C ALA A 6 34.12 -34.73 -28.57
N THR A 7 35.29 -34.89 -27.92
CA THR A 7 35.48 -34.48 -26.53
C THR A 7 35.48 -32.97 -26.36
N LEU A 8 36.09 -32.23 -27.31
CA LEU A 8 36.14 -30.76 -27.28
C LEU A 8 34.74 -30.12 -27.41
N CYS A 9 33.89 -30.66 -28.29
CA CYS A 9 32.51 -30.20 -28.46
C CYS A 9 31.60 -30.52 -27.27
N LEU A 10 31.87 -31.61 -26.54
CA LEU A 10 31.09 -31.96 -25.35
C LEU A 10 31.45 -31.06 -24.16
N THR A 11 32.73 -30.67 -24.03
CA THR A 11 33.18 -29.75 -22.98
C THR A 11 32.66 -28.32 -23.16
N THR A 12 32.54 -27.83 -24.39
CA THR A 12 31.96 -26.50 -24.66
C THR A 12 30.45 -26.49 -24.45
N ALA A 13 29.73 -27.56 -24.79
CA ALA A 13 28.29 -27.66 -24.52
C ALA A 13 27.99 -27.65 -23.01
N LEU A 14 28.74 -28.41 -22.20
CA LEU A 14 28.59 -28.40 -20.73
C LEU A 14 29.01 -27.06 -20.09
N ALA A 15 30.05 -26.41 -20.59
CA ALA A 15 30.48 -25.10 -20.10
C ALA A 15 29.49 -23.98 -20.44
N ILE A 16 28.85 -24.05 -21.61
CA ILE A 16 27.80 -23.09 -21.99
C ILE A 16 26.54 -23.33 -21.14
N SER A 17 26.12 -24.59 -20.93
CA SER A 17 24.99 -24.89 -20.04
C SER A 17 25.24 -24.45 -18.60
N ALA A 18 26.45 -24.65 -18.07
CA ALA A 18 26.80 -24.25 -16.71
C ALA A 18 26.83 -22.72 -16.49
N VAL A 19 27.05 -21.94 -17.56
CA VAL A 19 27.05 -20.47 -17.49
C VAL A 19 25.68 -19.88 -17.77
N THR A 20 24.84 -20.49 -18.61
CA THR A 20 23.48 -19.96 -18.90
C THR A 20 22.46 -20.29 -17.82
N LEU A 21 22.53 -21.46 -17.19
CA LEU A 21 21.64 -21.88 -16.10
C LEU A 21 21.57 -20.90 -14.91
N PRO A 22 22.70 -20.41 -14.35
CA PRO A 22 22.64 -19.49 -13.22
C PRO A 22 22.10 -18.10 -13.62
N LEU A 23 22.26 -17.66 -14.88
CA LEU A 23 21.68 -16.39 -15.32
C LEU A 23 20.18 -16.49 -15.57
N THR A 24 19.69 -17.58 -16.16
CA THR A 24 18.24 -17.78 -16.35
C THR A 24 17.52 -17.95 -15.02
N ALA A 25 18.06 -18.76 -14.10
CA ALA A 25 17.46 -18.93 -12.77
C ALA A 25 17.40 -17.62 -11.97
N ARG A 26 18.42 -16.75 -12.09
CA ARG A 26 18.44 -15.43 -11.45
C ARG A 26 17.46 -14.44 -12.08
N ALA A 27 17.27 -14.50 -13.40
CA ALA A 27 16.31 -13.67 -14.12
C ALA A 27 14.87 -14.07 -13.78
N ASP A 28 14.58 -15.37 -13.73
CA ASP A 28 13.28 -15.92 -13.33
C ASP A 28 12.96 -15.54 -11.87
N GLU A 29 13.92 -15.68 -10.95
CA GLU A 29 13.73 -15.28 -9.55
C GLU A 29 13.47 -13.77 -9.41
N ALA A 30 14.19 -12.90 -10.13
CA ALA A 30 13.97 -11.46 -10.08
C ALA A 30 12.58 -11.06 -10.63
N ALA A 31 12.14 -11.72 -11.71
CA ALA A 31 10.81 -11.51 -12.27
C ALA A 31 9.71 -11.97 -11.31
N ASP A 32 9.87 -13.15 -10.70
CA ASP A 32 8.94 -13.70 -9.71
C ASP A 32 8.84 -12.81 -8.47
N LYS A 33 9.97 -12.32 -7.96
CA LYS A 33 10.00 -11.36 -6.84
C LYS A 33 9.21 -10.11 -7.19
N LEU A 34 9.40 -9.56 -8.38
CA LEU A 34 8.66 -8.37 -8.82
C LEU A 34 7.15 -8.67 -8.95
N ALA A 35 6.76 -9.84 -9.43
CA ALA A 35 5.36 -10.24 -9.55
C ALA A 35 4.68 -10.41 -8.17
N GLU A 36 5.35 -11.07 -7.23
CA GLU A 36 4.84 -11.23 -5.86
C GLU A 36 4.77 -9.88 -5.14
N ALA A 37 5.78 -9.02 -5.31
CA ALA A 37 5.78 -7.67 -4.76
C ALA A 37 4.65 -6.80 -5.34
N LYS A 38 4.34 -6.91 -6.63
CA LYS A 38 3.17 -6.25 -7.26
C LYS A 38 1.86 -6.72 -6.64
N THR A 39 1.71 -8.03 -6.50
CA THR A 39 0.53 -8.62 -5.87
C THR A 39 0.35 -8.10 -4.44
N LEU A 40 1.43 -8.04 -3.67
CA LEU A 40 1.42 -7.55 -2.29
C LEU A 40 1.04 -6.06 -2.24
N VAL A 41 1.65 -5.21 -3.07
CA VAL A 41 1.33 -3.77 -3.14
C VAL A 41 -0.14 -3.54 -3.50
N GLN A 42 -0.68 -4.33 -4.45
CA GLN A 42 -2.08 -4.25 -4.84
C GLN A 42 -3.03 -4.58 -3.68
N LYS A 43 -2.75 -5.68 -2.96
CA LYS A 43 -3.57 -6.16 -1.84
C LYS A 43 -3.57 -5.22 -0.63
N THR A 44 -2.51 -4.45 -0.46
CA THR A 44 -2.24 -3.68 0.76
C THR A 44 -2.41 -2.18 0.54
N VAL A 45 -1.45 -1.55 -0.12
CA VAL A 45 -1.34 -0.10 -0.27
C VAL A 45 -2.43 0.41 -1.20
N ILE A 46 -2.54 -0.19 -2.39
CA ILE A 46 -3.44 0.34 -3.44
C ILE A 46 -4.90 0.16 -3.05
N LYS A 47 -5.30 -1.01 -2.58
CA LYS A 47 -6.69 -1.27 -2.14
C LYS A 47 -7.16 -0.28 -1.06
N ASN A 48 -6.30 0.00 -0.08
CA ASN A 48 -6.62 0.93 0.99
C ASN A 48 -6.70 2.37 0.47
N LEU A 49 -5.78 2.75 -0.42
CA LEU A 49 -5.78 4.07 -1.03
C LEU A 49 -7.01 4.30 -1.93
N GLU A 50 -7.38 3.31 -2.75
CA GLU A 50 -8.59 3.33 -3.59
C GLU A 50 -9.85 3.56 -2.73
N THR A 51 -9.97 2.83 -1.62
CA THR A 51 -11.11 2.95 -0.71
C THR A 51 -11.19 4.35 -0.09
N GLY A 52 -10.06 4.85 0.43
CA GLY A 52 -10.00 6.19 1.04
C GLY A 52 -10.23 7.31 0.03
N PHE A 53 -9.64 7.19 -1.16
CA PHE A 53 -9.77 8.15 -2.25
C PHE A 53 -11.20 8.23 -2.76
N ALA A 54 -11.86 7.11 -3.03
CA ALA A 54 -13.25 7.11 -3.48
C ALA A 54 -14.18 7.82 -2.48
N GLY A 55 -14.01 7.53 -1.18
CA GLY A 55 -14.78 8.21 -0.13
C GLY A 55 -14.51 9.72 -0.05
N ALA A 56 -13.25 10.14 -0.23
CA ALA A 56 -12.89 11.56 -0.24
C ALA A 56 -13.40 12.29 -1.50
N LEU A 57 -13.30 11.63 -2.67
CA LEU A 57 -13.80 12.15 -3.93
C LEU A 57 -15.31 12.40 -3.86
N GLU A 58 -16.09 11.40 -3.41
CA GLU A 58 -17.54 11.54 -3.31
C GLU A 58 -17.96 12.66 -2.34
N LYS A 59 -17.29 12.79 -1.19
CA LYS A 59 -17.54 13.92 -0.27
C LYS A 59 -17.22 15.27 -0.91
N THR A 60 -16.18 15.33 -1.73
CA THR A 60 -15.74 16.56 -2.39
C THR A 60 -16.74 17.00 -3.45
N VAL A 61 -17.24 16.07 -4.27
CA VAL A 61 -18.15 16.39 -5.37
C VAL A 61 -19.62 16.48 -4.96
N ALA A 62 -19.99 16.02 -3.75
CA ALA A 62 -21.38 15.98 -3.27
C ALA A 62 -22.12 17.33 -3.30
N ALA A 63 -21.41 18.45 -3.13
CA ALA A 63 -21.99 19.79 -3.17
C ALA A 63 -21.90 20.47 -4.55
N MET A 64 -21.37 19.78 -5.56
CA MET A 64 -21.19 20.33 -6.91
C MET A 64 -22.42 20.05 -7.79
N PRO A 65 -22.70 20.90 -8.79
CA PRO A 65 -23.66 20.57 -9.84
C PRO A 65 -23.27 19.29 -10.60
N ASP A 66 -24.24 18.48 -11.03
CA ASP A 66 -24.02 17.14 -11.57
C ASP A 66 -23.03 17.08 -12.75
N ASP A 67 -23.12 18.02 -13.68
CA ASP A 67 -22.20 18.09 -14.83
C ASP A 67 -20.76 18.34 -14.39
N LYS A 68 -20.58 19.22 -13.40
CA LYS A 68 -19.27 19.54 -12.81
C LYS A 68 -18.75 18.36 -11.98
N ALA A 69 -19.61 17.74 -11.17
CA ALA A 69 -19.27 16.56 -10.38
C ALA A 69 -18.82 15.41 -11.28
N THR A 70 -19.48 15.19 -12.41
CA THR A 70 -19.15 14.14 -13.38
C THR A 70 -17.82 14.40 -14.09
N ALA A 71 -17.57 15.64 -14.51
CA ALA A 71 -16.29 16.03 -15.11
C ALA A 71 -15.13 15.82 -14.11
N VAL A 72 -15.30 16.29 -12.87
CA VAL A 72 -14.31 16.13 -11.79
C VAL A 72 -14.04 14.66 -11.49
N ARG A 73 -15.09 13.82 -11.33
CA ARG A 73 -14.91 12.37 -11.12
C ARG A 73 -14.10 11.74 -12.24
N THR A 74 -14.37 12.09 -13.48
CA THR A 74 -13.69 11.52 -14.65
C THR A 74 -12.20 11.87 -14.64
N GLU A 75 -11.87 13.15 -14.50
CA GLU A 75 -10.49 13.62 -14.51
C GLU A 75 -9.69 13.07 -13.33
N ILE A 76 -10.26 13.15 -12.13
CA ILE A 76 -9.58 12.78 -10.90
C ILE A 76 -9.40 11.26 -10.79
N ASN A 77 -10.35 10.45 -11.27
CA ASN A 77 -10.15 9.00 -11.37
C ASN A 77 -9.08 8.63 -12.42
N ALA A 78 -8.99 9.36 -13.53
CA ALA A 78 -7.94 9.13 -14.52
C ALA A 78 -6.54 9.45 -13.95
N GLU A 79 -6.42 10.56 -13.22
CA GLU A 79 -5.17 10.90 -12.53
C GLU A 79 -4.82 9.91 -11.43
N PHE A 80 -5.82 9.49 -10.64
CA PHE A 80 -5.62 8.44 -9.64
C PHE A 80 -5.08 7.15 -10.27
N GLY A 81 -5.62 6.73 -11.42
CA GLY A 81 -5.12 5.58 -12.16
C GLY A 81 -3.65 5.72 -12.55
N ARG A 82 -3.23 6.90 -13.05
CA ARG A 82 -1.83 7.17 -13.38
C ARG A 82 -0.92 7.10 -12.16
N GLN A 83 -1.31 7.75 -11.05
CA GLN A 83 -0.54 7.74 -9.82
C GLN A 83 -0.46 6.35 -9.20
N ARG A 84 -1.56 5.58 -9.25
CA ARG A 84 -1.60 4.19 -8.84
C ARG A 84 -0.57 3.37 -9.58
N ASP A 85 -0.49 3.50 -10.91
CA ASP A 85 0.44 2.71 -11.71
C ASP A 85 1.92 3.06 -11.38
N VAL A 86 2.23 4.35 -11.17
CA VAL A 86 3.54 4.81 -10.68
C VAL A 86 3.86 4.22 -9.30
N MET A 87 2.90 4.24 -8.37
CA MET A 87 3.07 3.67 -7.03
C MET A 87 3.31 2.17 -7.07
N VAL A 88 2.53 1.43 -7.87
CA VAL A 88 2.72 -0.02 -8.04
C VAL A 88 4.12 -0.30 -8.57
N GLU A 89 4.55 0.40 -9.61
CA GLU A 89 5.89 0.18 -10.16
C GLU A 89 7.01 0.48 -9.15
N GLY A 90 6.94 1.64 -8.49
CA GLY A 90 7.97 2.08 -7.54
C GLY A 90 8.04 1.20 -6.30
N LEU A 91 6.90 0.96 -5.64
CA LEU A 91 6.86 0.19 -4.41
C LEU A 91 7.20 -1.29 -4.64
N SER A 92 6.76 -1.87 -5.76
CA SER A 92 7.08 -3.27 -6.05
C SER A 92 8.56 -3.49 -6.34
N LYS A 93 9.25 -2.53 -6.97
CA LYS A 93 10.71 -2.59 -7.13
C LYS A 93 11.40 -2.53 -5.77
N GLU A 94 10.97 -1.62 -4.89
CA GLU A 94 11.55 -1.48 -3.55
C GLU A 94 11.37 -2.76 -2.71
N TYR A 95 10.21 -3.40 -2.76
CA TYR A 95 9.98 -4.67 -2.06
C TYR A 95 10.70 -5.85 -2.71
N ALA A 96 10.73 -5.92 -4.04
CA ALA A 96 11.48 -6.97 -4.74
C ALA A 96 12.99 -6.88 -4.50
N ASP A 97 13.53 -5.70 -4.20
CA ASP A 97 14.92 -5.54 -3.81
C ASP A 97 15.18 -6.00 -2.37
N LYS A 98 14.30 -5.64 -1.42
CA LYS A 98 14.53 -5.86 0.01
C LYS A 98 14.14 -7.24 0.56
N PHE A 99 13.17 -7.90 -0.05
CA PHE A 99 12.66 -9.18 0.43
C PHE A 99 13.12 -10.31 -0.48
N SER A 100 13.29 -11.52 0.06
CA SER A 100 13.41 -12.74 -0.73
C SER A 100 12.07 -13.15 -1.35
N LEU A 101 12.10 -14.07 -2.32
CA LEU A 101 10.87 -14.58 -2.95
C LEU A 101 9.95 -15.28 -1.94
N ASP A 102 10.51 -16.07 -1.04
CA ASP A 102 9.75 -16.80 -0.02
C ASP A 102 9.10 -15.87 0.99
N GLU A 103 9.79 -14.79 1.39
CA GLU A 103 9.21 -13.76 2.26
C GLU A 103 8.04 -13.04 1.57
N LEU A 104 8.18 -12.68 0.30
CA LEU A 104 7.10 -12.04 -0.47
C LEU A 104 5.89 -12.97 -0.59
N LYS A 105 6.10 -14.26 -0.90
CA LYS A 105 5.03 -15.28 -0.93
C LYS A 105 4.37 -15.45 0.42
N HIS A 106 5.16 -15.50 1.51
CA HIS A 106 4.64 -15.59 2.86
C HIS A 106 3.75 -14.40 3.21
N LEU A 107 4.21 -13.17 2.93
CA LEU A 107 3.43 -11.96 3.13
C LEU A 107 2.13 -11.98 2.32
N ASN A 108 2.19 -12.35 1.04
CA ASN A 108 0.98 -12.52 0.23
C ASN A 108 0.01 -13.55 0.82
N GLY A 109 0.52 -14.65 1.36
CA GLY A 109 -0.27 -15.67 2.04
C GLY A 109 -1.04 -15.15 3.26
N ILE A 110 -0.45 -14.25 4.05
CA ILE A 110 -1.14 -13.59 5.18
C ILE A 110 -2.36 -12.80 4.68
N TYR A 111 -2.22 -12.06 3.58
CA TYR A 111 -3.33 -11.27 3.03
C TYR A 111 -4.42 -12.11 2.36
N ASP A 112 -4.12 -13.36 2.00
CA ASP A 112 -5.10 -14.32 1.49
C ASP A 112 -5.79 -15.15 2.59
N ASP A 113 -5.21 -15.18 3.80
CA ASP A 113 -5.76 -15.91 4.93
C ASP A 113 -7.13 -15.37 5.36
N LYS A 114 -8.09 -16.29 5.56
CA LYS A 114 -9.48 -15.92 5.89
C LYS A 114 -9.65 -15.35 7.29
N VAL A 115 -8.83 -15.78 8.25
CA VAL A 115 -8.85 -15.23 9.62
C VAL A 115 -8.32 -13.80 9.58
N TYR A 116 -7.23 -13.57 8.86
CA TYR A 116 -6.67 -12.23 8.69
C TYR A 116 -7.59 -11.30 7.90
N GLN A 117 -8.24 -11.77 6.84
CA GLN A 117 -9.27 -11.00 6.11
C GLN A 117 -10.45 -10.63 7.03
N LYS A 118 -10.91 -11.54 7.88
CA LYS A 118 -11.95 -11.26 8.87
C LYS A 118 -11.48 -10.22 9.88
N PHE A 119 -10.25 -10.33 10.38
CA PHE A 119 -9.65 -9.33 11.26
C PHE A 119 -9.63 -7.94 10.61
N GLN A 120 -9.17 -7.83 9.36
CA GLN A 120 -9.17 -6.56 8.62
C GLN A 120 -10.58 -5.99 8.45
N ALA A 121 -11.56 -6.83 8.10
CA ALA A 121 -12.95 -6.39 7.92
C ALA A 121 -13.54 -5.81 9.22
N ILE A 122 -13.31 -6.45 10.36
CA ILE A 122 -13.76 -5.95 11.67
C ILE A 122 -13.14 -4.58 11.98
N ASN A 123 -11.83 -4.42 11.72
CA ASN A 123 -11.14 -3.16 11.99
C ASN A 123 -11.51 -2.03 11.01
N ALA A 124 -11.97 -2.37 9.80
CA ALA A 124 -12.41 -1.39 8.81
C ALA A 124 -13.89 -0.99 8.95
N ASP A 125 -14.70 -1.80 9.64
CA ASP A 125 -16.13 -1.51 9.82
C ASP A 125 -16.32 -0.33 10.80
N PRO A 126 -16.90 0.80 10.35
CA PRO A 126 -17.15 1.95 11.20
C PRO A 126 -18.15 1.67 12.32
N ASN A 127 -18.97 0.63 12.19
CA ASN A 127 -19.96 0.22 13.19
C ASN A 127 -19.43 -0.86 14.14
N SER A 128 -18.19 -1.31 13.99
CA SER A 128 -17.64 -2.32 14.88
C SER A 128 -17.39 -1.75 16.28
N THR A 129 -17.50 -2.62 17.29
CA THR A 129 -17.10 -2.27 18.66
C THR A 129 -15.63 -1.84 18.74
N VAL A 130 -14.76 -2.41 17.90
CA VAL A 130 -13.34 -2.05 17.82
C VAL A 130 -13.17 -0.58 17.39
N THR A 131 -13.89 -0.17 16.36
CA THR A 131 -13.88 1.23 15.89
C THR A 131 -14.46 2.16 16.94
N GLY A 132 -15.57 1.79 17.58
CA GLY A 132 -16.17 2.59 18.65
C GLY A 132 -15.24 2.80 19.86
N ILE A 133 -14.54 1.74 20.30
CA ILE A 133 -13.53 1.84 21.35
C ILE A 133 -12.40 2.81 20.93
N SER A 134 -11.91 2.67 19.69
CA SER A 134 -10.82 3.49 19.16
C SER A 134 -11.19 4.97 19.06
N GLN A 135 -12.38 5.28 18.54
CA GLN A 135 -12.89 6.65 18.44
C GLN A 135 -13.07 7.30 19.81
N ASN A 136 -13.61 6.57 20.78
CA ASN A 136 -13.77 7.07 22.15
C ASN A 136 -12.42 7.41 22.80
N ALA A 137 -11.40 6.56 22.60
CA ALA A 137 -10.05 6.81 23.09
C ALA A 137 -9.43 8.06 22.45
N VAL A 138 -9.52 8.18 21.11
CA VAL A 138 -9.01 9.36 20.37
C VAL A 138 -9.74 10.64 20.79
N ALA A 139 -11.07 10.61 20.93
CA ALA A 139 -11.85 11.75 21.39
C ALA A 139 -11.40 12.23 22.78
N LYS A 140 -11.13 11.30 23.70
CA LYS A 140 -10.60 11.63 25.03
C LYS A 140 -9.24 12.32 24.94
N LEU A 141 -8.33 11.81 24.09
CA LEU A 141 -7.02 12.43 23.87
C LEU A 141 -7.13 13.83 23.26
N ILE A 142 -7.99 14.03 22.26
CA ILE A 142 -8.24 15.33 21.64
C ILE A 142 -8.81 16.32 22.66
N ASN A 143 -9.72 15.88 23.53
CA ASN A 143 -10.27 16.73 24.59
C ASN A 143 -9.18 17.15 25.59
N MET A 144 -8.29 16.23 25.98
CA MET A 144 -7.15 16.57 26.84
C MET A 144 -6.21 17.57 26.18
N LEU A 145 -5.89 17.39 24.89
CA LEU A 145 -5.07 18.32 24.12
C LEU A 145 -5.74 19.70 23.99
N SER A 146 -7.05 19.74 23.76
CA SER A 146 -7.84 20.97 23.66
C SER A 146 -7.87 21.73 24.99
N VAL A 147 -8.03 21.02 26.11
CA VAL A 147 -7.97 21.61 27.46
C VAL A 147 -6.57 22.13 27.76
N ALA A 148 -5.52 21.38 27.43
CA ALA A 148 -4.14 21.82 27.61
C ALA A 148 -3.83 23.08 26.76
N ALA A 149 -4.28 23.10 25.50
CA ALA A 149 -4.11 24.24 24.60
C ALA A 149 -4.95 25.47 25.03
N ALA A 150 -6.10 25.27 25.66
CA ALA A 150 -6.93 26.34 26.21
C ALA A 150 -6.38 26.88 27.55
N GLY A 151 -5.63 26.07 28.30
CA GLY A 151 -5.02 26.43 29.58
C GLY A 151 -3.94 27.52 29.50
N ASP A 152 -3.45 27.84 28.30
CA ASP A 152 -2.50 28.94 28.06
C ASP A 152 -3.17 30.31 27.88
N LYS A 153 -4.51 30.37 27.88
CA LYS A 153 -5.25 31.63 28.01
C LYS A 153 -5.61 31.84 29.49
N GLY A 154 -4.69 32.46 30.21
CA GLY A 154 -4.93 32.94 31.58
C GLY A 154 -6.21 33.79 31.67
N PRO A 155 -6.84 33.87 32.86
CA PRO A 155 -8.12 34.54 33.04
C PRO A 155 -7.99 36.01 32.60
N SER A 156 -8.75 36.38 31.56
CA SER A 156 -8.91 37.78 31.19
C SER A 156 -9.60 38.50 32.36
N PRO A 157 -9.05 39.60 32.90
CA PRO A 157 -9.68 40.30 34.01
C PRO A 157 -11.05 40.78 33.55
N ALA A 158 -12.11 40.34 34.23
CA ALA A 158 -13.46 40.83 33.96
C ALA A 158 -13.51 42.36 34.17
N PRO A 159 -14.25 43.12 33.33
CA PRO A 159 -14.38 44.56 33.54
C PRO A 159 -15.12 44.82 34.85
N MET A 160 -14.51 45.58 35.76
CA MET A 160 -15.21 46.04 36.97
C MET A 160 -16.35 47.01 36.60
N PRO A 161 -17.52 46.93 37.27
CA PRO A 161 -18.63 47.83 36.99
C PRO A 161 -18.34 49.25 37.50
N PRO A 162 -18.83 50.29 36.80
CA PRO A 162 -18.61 51.68 37.20
C PRO A 162 -19.38 52.01 38.49
N ARG A 163 -18.75 52.86 39.31
CA ARG A 163 -19.30 53.41 40.56
C ARG A 163 -20.22 54.59 40.30
#